data_AF-A0A973R874-F1
#
_entry.id   AF-A0A973R874-F1
#
_cell.length_a   1.000
_cell.length_b   1.000
_cell.length_c   1.000
_cell.angle_alpha   90.00
_cell.angle_beta   90.00
_cell.angle_gamma   90.00
#
_symmetry.space_group_name_H-M   'P 1'
#
loop_
_entity.id
_entity.type
_entity.pdbx_description
1 polymer ?
#
loop_
_entity_poly.entity_id
_entity_poly.type
_entity_poly.pdbx_seq_one_letter_code
_entity_poly.pdbx_strand_id
1 'polypeptide(L)'
;MSSWPALAVQGSPGGPTFVVGDVEILRLSGAEQMQVRLTTPAIRRLEPELRGCGQIRRCADEAWVSVDVEAEPGVDLLLALTSVAIKVYAA
;
A
#
# COMPACT_ATOMS: atom_id res chain seq x y z
N MET A 1 3.48 11.03 14.12
CA MET A 1 4.37 10.45 13.10
C MET A 1 4.54 8.98 13.40
N SER A 2 3.83 8.13 12.66
CA SER A 2 4.00 6.69 12.77
C SER A 2 5.25 6.30 11.98
N SER A 3 6.23 5.68 12.64
CA SER A 3 7.35 5.03 11.98
C SER A 3 7.21 3.52 12.13
N TRP A 4 7.48 2.79 11.05
CA TRP A 4 7.52 1.33 11.09
C TRP A 4 8.98 0.88 11.01
N PRO A 5 9.50 0.20 12.05
CA PRO A 5 10.91 -0.19 12.08
C PRO A 5 11.27 -1.26 11.04
N ALA A 6 10.30 -2.06 10.59
CA ALA A 6 10.48 -3.07 9.55
C ALA A 6 10.45 -2.50 8.12
N LEU A 7 10.09 -1.21 7.96
CA LEU A 7 9.95 -0.57 6.66
C LEU A 7 11.25 0.12 6.26
N ALA A 8 11.83 -0.30 5.14
CA ALA A 8 12.99 0.35 4.55
C ALA A 8 12.63 1.03 3.23
N VAL A 9 13.39 2.05 2.84
CA VAL A 9 13.25 2.74 1.55
C VAL A 9 14.36 2.25 0.62
N GLN A 10 13.99 1.90 -0.61
CA GLN A 10 14.93 1.56 -1.68
C GLN A 10 14.72 2.47 -2.89
N GLY A 11 15.81 2.94 -3.48
CA GLY A 11 15.78 3.69 -4.72
C GLY A 11 15.57 2.77 -5.91
N SER A 12 14.58 3.06 -6.75
CA SER A 12 14.37 2.38 -8.04
C SER A 12 14.41 3.39 -9.19
N PRO A 13 14.64 2.95 -10.44
CA PRO A 13 14.57 3.84 -11.61
C PRO A 13 13.23 4.57 -11.77
N GLY A 14 12.15 4.03 -11.17
CA GLY A 14 10.81 4.62 -11.18
C GLY A 14 10.46 5.46 -9.94
N GLY A 15 11.43 5.72 -9.06
CA GLY A 15 11.23 6.46 -7.81
C GLY A 15 11.39 5.59 -6.56
N PRO A 16 11.16 6.15 -5.35
CA PRO A 16 11.26 5.41 -4.10
C PRO A 16 10.25 4.27 -4.03
N THR A 17 10.74 3.12 -3.60
CA THR A 17 9.95 1.96 -3.21
C THR A 17 10.18 1.69 -1.73
N PHE A 18 9.20 1.09 -1.07
CA PHE A 18 9.32 0.72 0.33
C PHE A 18 9.18 -0.78 0.47
N VAL A 19 10.09 -1.35 1.24
CA VAL A 19 10.26 -2.79 1.36
C VAL A 19 10.19 -3.22 2.81
N VAL A 20 9.76 -4.46 3.01
CA VAL A 20 9.86 -5.19 4.26
C VAL A 20 10.70 -6.44 3.97
N GLY A 21 11.91 -6.50 4.53
CA GLY A 21 12.92 -7.45 4.07
C GLY A 21 13.24 -7.22 2.59
N ASP A 22 13.09 -8.26 1.77
CA ASP A 22 13.27 -8.20 0.31
C ASP A 22 11.95 -8.03 -0.46
N VAL A 23 10.83 -7.84 0.23
CA VAL A 23 9.50 -7.72 -0.40
C VAL A 23 9.13 -6.26 -0.56
N GLU A 24 8.94 -5.82 -1.81
CA GLU A 24 8.34 -4.53 -2.11
C GLU A 24 6.86 -4.51 -1.70
N ILE A 25 6.50 -3.57 -0.84
CA ILE A 25 5.13 -3.44 -0.31
C ILE A 25 4.48 -2.10 -0.59
N LEU A 26 5.25 -1.07 -0.94
CA LEU A 26 4.72 0.24 -1.31
C LEU A 26 5.54 0.83 -2.45
N ARG A 27 4.87 1.44 -3.42
CA ARG A 27 5.54 2.18 -4.49
C ARG A 27 4.70 3.33 -4.98
N LEU A 28 5.38 4.33 -5.54
CA LEU A 28 4.73 5.37 -6.33
C LEU A 28 4.27 4.80 -7.66
N SER A 29 3.04 5.13 -8.06
CA SER A 29 2.49 4.80 -9.38
C SER A 29 2.06 6.05 -10.16
N GLY A 30 2.14 7.23 -9.55
CA GLY A 30 1.81 8.53 -10.12
C GLY A 30 2.14 9.65 -9.13
N ALA A 31 1.79 10.90 -9.49
CA ALA A 31 2.04 12.05 -8.62
C ALA A 31 1.32 11.95 -7.27
N GLU A 32 0.08 11.46 -7.28
CA GLU A 32 -0.81 11.37 -6.10
C GLU A 32 -1.37 9.95 -5.94
N GLN A 33 -0.67 8.97 -6.51
CA GLN A 33 -1.10 7.57 -6.47
C GLN A 33 0.02 6.70 -5.94
N MET A 34 -0.32 5.93 -4.91
CA MET A 34 0.55 4.92 -4.35
C MET A 34 -0.07 3.55 -4.50
N GLN A 35 0.74 2.54 -4.75
CA GLN A 35 0.31 1.15 -4.78
C GLN A 35 0.83 0.43 -3.55
N VAL A 36 -0.06 -0.27 -2.86
CA VAL A 36 0.24 -1.10 -1.70
C VAL A 36 0.11 -2.56 -2.11
N ARG A 37 1.12 -3.36 -1.79
CA ARG A 37 1.08 -4.80 -1.97
C ARG A 37 0.33 -5.42 -0.81
N LEU A 38 -0.68 -6.21 -1.12
CA LEU A 38 -1.47 -6.96 -0.16
C LEU A 38 -1.58 -8.42 -0.62
N THR A 39 -1.77 -9.33 0.32
CA THR A 39 -2.08 -10.71 -0.05
C THR A 39 -3.54 -10.84 -0.48
N THR A 40 -3.85 -11.78 -1.37
CA THR A 40 -5.23 -12.05 -1.81
C THR A 40 -6.21 -12.23 -0.62
N PRO A 41 -5.85 -12.92 0.49
CA PRO A 41 -6.70 -12.99 1.67
C PRO A 41 -6.93 -11.62 2.35
N ALA A 42 -5.91 -10.77 2.44
CA ALA A 42 -6.05 -9.43 3.01
C ALA A 42 -6.98 -8.56 2.15
N ILE A 43 -6.83 -8.63 0.81
CA ILE A 43 -7.70 -7.90 -0.12
C ILE A 43 -9.15 -8.38 0.01
N ARG A 44 -9.39 -9.69 0.07
CA ARG A 44 -10.75 -10.25 0.25
C ARG A 44 -11.37 -9.83 1.58
N ARG A 45 -10.58 -9.82 2.66
CA ARG A 45 -11.04 -9.38 3.99
C ARG A 45 -11.45 -7.91 3.99
N LEU A 46 -10.65 -7.08 3.32
CA LEU A 46 -10.86 -5.63 3.28
C LEU A 46 -11.86 -5.21 2.20
N GLU A 47 -12.14 -6.06 1.21
CA GLU A 47 -13.01 -5.74 0.06
C GLU A 47 -14.31 -4.99 0.41
N PRO A 48 -15.08 -5.35 1.46
CA PRO A 48 -16.27 -4.60 1.84
C PRO A 48 -15.98 -3.15 2.25
N GLU A 49 -14.88 -2.93 2.97
CA GLU A 49 -14.41 -1.61 3.41
C GLU A 49 -13.85 -0.82 2.23
N LEU A 50 -13.02 -1.47 1.40
CA LEU A 50 -12.39 -0.86 0.22
C LEU A 50 -13.43 -0.37 -0.79
N ARG A 51 -14.55 -1.10 -0.96
CA ARG A 51 -15.64 -0.68 -1.87
C ARG A 51 -16.33 0.61 -1.44
N GLY A 52 -16.27 0.96 -0.16
CA GLY A 52 -16.80 2.24 0.36
C GLY A 52 -15.85 3.43 0.15
N CYS A 53 -14.58 3.17 -0.19
CA CYS A 53 -13.56 4.20 -0.37
C CYS A 53 -13.42 4.57 -1.87
N GLY A 54 -13.74 5.81 -2.22
CA GLY A 54 -13.55 6.32 -3.59
C GLY A 54 -12.08 6.45 -4.01
N GLN A 55 -11.16 6.39 -3.05
CA GLN A 55 -9.71 6.52 -3.24
C GLN A 55 -9.05 5.22 -3.72
N ILE A 56 -9.79 4.10 -3.76
CA ILE A 56 -9.20 2.78 -4.01
C ILE A 56 -9.49 2.30 -5.42
N ARG A 57 -8.44 1.84 -6.11
CA ARG A 57 -8.54 1.25 -7.44
C ARG A 57 -7.79 -0.08 -7.45
N ARG A 58 -8.41 -1.12 -8.02
CA ARG A 58 -7.74 -2.41 -8.24
C ARG A 58 -6.70 -2.28 -9.34
N CYS A 59 -5.54 -2.88 -9.14
CA CYS A 59 -4.52 -3.01 -10.17
C CYS A 59 -4.76 -4.26 -11.04
N ALA A 60 -4.12 -4.31 -12.21
CA ALA A 60 -4.13 -5.51 -13.06
C ALA A 60 -3.38 -6.68 -12.39
N ASP A 61 -2.34 -6.38 -11.61
CA ASP A 61 -1.74 -7.33 -10.69
C ASP A 61 -2.58 -7.38 -9.41
N GLU A 62 -3.23 -8.52 -9.18
CA GLU A 62 -4.14 -8.73 -8.04
C GLU A 62 -3.43 -8.67 -6.69
N ALA A 63 -2.09 -8.69 -6.64
CA ALA A 63 -1.33 -8.47 -5.42
C ALA A 63 -1.26 -6.99 -5.02
N TRP A 64 -1.72 -6.06 -5.87
CA TRP A 64 -1.62 -4.62 -5.64
C TRP A 64 -2.97 -3.91 -5.61
N VAL A 65 -3.03 -2.91 -4.75
CA VAL A 65 -4.15 -1.97 -4.66
C VAL A 65 -3.59 -0.57 -4.80
N SER A 66 -4.16 0.22 -5.70
CA SER A 66 -3.81 1.64 -5.86
C SER A 66 -4.68 2.48 -4.93
N VAL A 67 -4.04 3.43 -4.25
CA VAL A 67 -4.65 4.39 -3.34
C VAL A 67 -4.35 5.79 -3.87
N ASP A 68 -5.40 6.57 -4.03
CA ASP A 68 -5.36 7.99 -4.30
C ASP A 68 -5.08 8.74 -2.99
N VAL A 69 -4.04 9.56 -2.96
CA VAL A 69 -3.61 10.30 -1.77
C VAL A 69 -3.72 11.81 -1.95
N GLU A 70 -4.47 12.28 -2.96
CA GLU A 70 -4.75 13.71 -3.18
C GLU A 70 -5.41 14.36 -1.94
N ALA A 71 -6.19 13.59 -1.18
CA ALA A 71 -6.90 14.06 0.03
C ALA A 71 -6.53 13.26 1.29
N GLU A 72 -6.64 13.91 2.46
CA GLU A 72 -6.33 13.33 3.79
C GLU A 72 -6.92 11.92 4.04
N PRO A 73 -8.18 11.61 3.70
CA PRO A 73 -8.71 10.26 3.92
C PRO A 73 -7.95 9.18 3.11
N GLY A 74 -7.35 9.56 1.98
CA GLY A 74 -6.49 8.69 1.17
C GLY A 74 -5.16 8.40 1.87
N VAL A 75 -4.59 9.39 2.56
CA VAL A 75 -3.37 9.22 3.36
C VAL A 75 -3.62 8.30 4.56
N ASP A 76 -4.71 8.49 5.30
CA ASP A 76 -5.05 7.62 6.43
C ASP A 76 -5.27 6.16 6.00
N LEU A 77 -5.97 5.98 4.89
CA LEU A 77 -6.18 4.68 4.27
C LEU A 77 -4.85 4.04 3.83
N LEU A 78 -3.95 4.81 3.22
CA LEU A 78 -2.62 4.34 2.85
C LEU A 78 -1.85 3.82 4.09
N LEU A 79 -1.89 4.56 5.20
CA LEU A 79 -1.22 4.18 6.45
C LEU A 79 -1.83 2.89 7.04
N ALA A 80 -3.15 2.74 6.99
CA ALA A 80 -3.85 1.54 7.43
C ALA A 80 -3.45 0.32 6.58
N LEU A 81 -3.47 0.45 5.26
CA LEU A 81 -3.10 -0.64 4.35
C LEU A 81 -1.62 -1.00 4.46
N THR A 82 -0.74 -0.01 4.66
CA THR A 82 0.69 -0.22 4.90
C THR A 82 0.91 -1.02 6.19
N SER A 83 0.16 -0.72 7.26
CA SER A 83 0.22 -1.49 8.50
C SER A 83 -0.18 -2.95 8.30
N VAL A 84 -1.21 -3.21 7.48
CA VAL A 84 -1.63 -4.57 7.12
C VAL A 84 -0.54 -5.27 6.32
N ALA A 85 0.02 -4.61 5.31
CA ALA A 85 1.09 -5.17 4.49
C ALA A 85 2.30 -5.55 5.36
N ILE A 86 2.76 -4.64 6.22
CA ILE A 86 3.89 -4.90 7.13
C ILE A 86 3.58 -6.10 8.04
N LYS A 87 2.38 -6.16 8.63
CA LYS A 87 1.99 -7.28 9.50
C LYS A 87 2.03 -8.63 8.76
N VAL A 88 1.80 -8.64 7.46
CA VAL A 88 1.78 -9.86 6.65
C VAL A 88 3.16 -10.25 6.15
N TYR A 89 4.00 -9.27 5.77
CA TYR A 89 5.31 -9.52 5.17
C TYR A 89 6.49 -9.48 6.16
N ALA A 90 6.29 -8.95 7.37
CA ALA A 90 7.27 -8.97 8.46
C ALA A 90 7.08 -10.12 9.45
N ALA A 91 6.04 -10.95 9.25
CA ALA A 91 5.74 -12.12 10.07
C ALA A 91 6.58 -13.34 9.66
#